data_AF-A0A1G3PS82-F1
#
_entry.id   AF-A0A1G3PS82-F1
#
_cell.length_a   1.000
_cell.length_b   1.000
_cell.length_c   1.000
_cell.angle_alpha   90.00
_cell.angle_beta   90.00
_cell.angle_gamma   90.00
#
_symmetry.space_group_name_H-M   'P 1'
#
loop_
_entity.id
_entity.type
_entity.pdbx_description
1 polymer ?
#
loop_
_entity_poly.entity_id
_entity_poly.type
_entity_poly.pdbx_seq_one_letter_code
_entity_poly.pdbx_strand_id
1 'polypeptide(L)'
;MLAFNWGYYTAIRIGKESVNSQSAAYMSNKLQSLEQEIIRDNDKLENYLNFLKEEVLTKKRTNCFLLSKEELEKNIEEKNAIRDLFDMRFIHLIDKNTSSAPSDGKHYEAYILDVGLYDFTRLRNFDQIEPGNKDDKSRKDHMRASPKINLEQMKNNSVNSK
;
A
#
# COMPACT_ATOMS: atom_id res chain seq x y z
N MET A 1 23.64 -39.49 -30.54
CA MET A 1 23.64 -38.05 -30.85
C MET A 1 22.20 -37.56 -30.63
N LEU A 2 21.94 -36.83 -29.55
CA LEU A 2 20.58 -36.39 -29.19
C LEU A 2 20.41 -34.92 -29.60
N ALA A 3 19.37 -34.63 -30.39
CA ALA A 3 19.03 -33.27 -30.76
C ALA A 3 18.27 -32.58 -29.61
N PHE A 4 18.82 -31.48 -29.11
CA PHE A 4 18.23 -30.72 -28.01
C PHE A 4 17.17 -29.75 -28.56
N ASN A 5 15.89 -30.06 -28.35
CA ASN A 5 14.78 -29.25 -28.86
C ASN A 5 14.59 -27.98 -28.01
N TRP A 6 14.96 -26.82 -28.53
CA TRP A 6 14.67 -25.53 -27.91
C TRP A 6 13.20 -25.16 -28.12
N GLY A 7 12.38 -25.39 -27.09
CA GLY A 7 11.00 -24.94 -27.06
C GLY A 7 10.90 -23.41 -27.15
N TYR A 8 10.25 -22.91 -28.20
CA TYR A 8 9.96 -21.48 -28.35
C TYR A 8 8.95 -21.03 -27.29
N TYR A 9 9.41 -20.34 -26.25
CA TYR A 9 8.53 -19.63 -25.32
C TYR A 9 7.93 -18.42 -26.02
N THR A 10 6.74 -18.57 -26.59
CA THR A 10 5.93 -17.44 -27.07
C THR A 10 5.42 -16.65 -25.87
N ALA A 11 6.09 -15.53 -25.57
CA ALA A 11 5.66 -14.62 -24.52
C ALA A 11 4.28 -14.02 -24.86
N ILE A 12 3.23 -14.57 -24.24
CA ILE A 12 1.86 -14.06 -24.38
C ILE A 12 1.83 -12.64 -23.80
N ARG A 13 1.44 -11.65 -24.62
CA ARG A 13 1.19 -10.28 -24.15
C ARG A 13 -0.06 -10.27 -23.27
N ILE A 14 0.13 -10.29 -21.95
CA ILE A 14 -0.96 -10.10 -20.99
C ILE A 14 -1.31 -8.60 -20.94
N GLY A 15 -2.56 -8.26 -21.24
CA GLY A 15 -3.07 -6.88 -21.14
C GLY A 15 -3.25 -6.44 -19.69
N LYS A 16 -3.12 -5.12 -19.42
CA LYS A 16 -3.28 -4.54 -18.07
C LYS A 16 -4.58 -4.96 -17.39
N GLU A 17 -5.67 -5.05 -18.13
CA GLU A 17 -6.99 -5.48 -17.62
C GLU A 17 -7.01 -6.92 -17.10
N SER A 18 -6.29 -7.84 -17.76
CA SER A 18 -6.14 -9.24 -17.32
C SER A 18 -5.21 -9.38 -16.11
N VAL A 19 -4.24 -8.47 -15.95
CA VAL A 19 -3.43 -8.39 -14.72
C VAL A 19 -4.30 -7.88 -13.57
N ASN A 20 -5.01 -6.76 -13.76
CA ASN A 20 -5.83 -6.12 -12.73
C ASN A 20 -6.94 -7.06 -12.20
N SER A 21 -7.62 -7.81 -13.07
CA SER A 21 -8.66 -8.75 -12.65
C SER A 21 -8.11 -9.93 -11.84
N GLN A 22 -6.93 -10.45 -12.20
CA GLN A 22 -6.25 -11.49 -11.42
C GLN A 22 -5.75 -10.95 -10.07
N SER A 23 -5.20 -9.72 -10.03
CA SER A 23 -4.81 -9.05 -8.78
C SER A 23 -5.99 -8.84 -7.83
N ALA A 24 -7.15 -8.43 -8.35
CA ALA A 24 -8.38 -8.29 -7.55
C ALA A 24 -8.89 -9.64 -7.01
N ALA A 25 -8.91 -10.69 -7.84
CA ALA A 25 -9.30 -12.03 -7.41
C ALA A 25 -8.35 -12.60 -6.32
N TYR A 26 -7.04 -12.42 -6.48
CA TYR A 26 -6.04 -12.77 -5.47
C TYR A 26 -6.26 -11.99 -4.16
N MET A 27 -6.55 -10.68 -4.25
CA MET A 27 -6.83 -9.86 -3.07
C MET A 27 -8.09 -10.31 -2.32
N SER A 28 -9.15 -10.74 -3.02
CA SER A 28 -10.37 -11.25 -2.39
C SER A 28 -10.09 -12.45 -1.49
N ASN A 29 -9.30 -13.42 -1.97
CA ASN A 29 -8.89 -14.58 -1.16
C ASN A 29 -8.02 -14.17 0.04
N LYS A 30 -7.19 -13.14 -0.14
CA LYS A 30 -6.30 -12.61 0.90
C LYS A 30 -7.05 -11.82 1.98
N LEU A 31 -8.08 -11.07 1.59
CA LEU A 31 -9.00 -10.41 2.52
C LEU A 31 -9.77 -11.46 3.33
N GLN A 32 -10.24 -12.53 2.69
CA GLN A 32 -10.85 -13.66 3.41
C GLN A 32 -9.89 -14.36 4.38
N SER A 33 -8.59 -14.43 4.04
CA SER A 33 -7.56 -14.94 4.96
C SER A 33 -7.35 -13.99 6.15
N LEU A 34 -7.32 -12.68 5.90
CA LEU A 34 -7.29 -11.65 6.95
C LEU A 34 -8.53 -11.74 7.86
N GLU A 35 -9.74 -11.91 7.32
CA GLU A 35 -10.98 -12.14 8.10
C GLU A 35 -10.84 -13.37 9.02
N GLN A 36 -10.25 -14.46 8.54
CA GLN A 36 -10.01 -15.67 9.34
C GLN A 36 -8.92 -15.49 10.41
N GLU A 37 -7.96 -14.58 10.19
CA GLU A 37 -6.95 -14.21 11.19
C GLU A 37 -7.50 -13.19 12.20
N ILE A 38 -8.36 -12.26 11.80
CA ILE A 38 -9.09 -11.33 12.71
C ILE A 38 -9.97 -12.08 13.70
N ILE A 39 -10.60 -13.18 13.27
CA ILE A 39 -11.37 -14.09 14.15
C ILE A 39 -10.48 -14.70 15.26
N ARG A 40 -9.15 -14.68 15.09
CA ARG A 40 -8.18 -15.08 16.13
C ARG A 40 -7.56 -13.90 16.88
N ASP A 41 -7.31 -12.77 16.22
CA ASP A 41 -6.76 -11.55 16.83
C ASP A 41 -7.37 -10.26 16.25
N ASN A 42 -8.27 -9.65 17.05
CA ASN A 42 -8.67 -8.23 17.11
C ASN A 42 -8.97 -7.47 15.79
N ASP A 43 -10.15 -6.85 15.71
CA ASP A 43 -10.65 -6.02 14.59
C ASP A 43 -9.73 -4.83 14.17
N LYS A 44 -8.63 -4.60 14.90
CA LYS A 44 -7.67 -3.51 14.74
C LYS A 44 -7.03 -3.47 13.34
N LEU A 45 -6.62 -4.62 12.80
CA LEU A 45 -5.96 -4.69 11.48
C LEU A 45 -6.91 -4.33 10.33
N GLU A 46 -8.16 -4.79 10.38
CA GLU A 46 -9.16 -4.45 9.36
C GLU A 46 -9.50 -2.96 9.38
N ASN A 47 -9.71 -2.41 10.58
CA ASN A 47 -9.98 -0.99 10.77
C ASN A 47 -8.82 -0.13 10.24
N TYR A 48 -7.57 -0.54 10.45
CA TYR A 48 -6.40 0.17 9.93
C TYR A 48 -6.30 0.08 8.41
N LEU A 49 -6.55 -1.09 7.82
CA LEU A 49 -6.59 -1.26 6.38
C LEU A 49 -7.70 -0.43 5.73
N ASN A 50 -8.90 -0.42 6.32
CA ASN A 50 -10.04 0.36 5.85
C ASN A 50 -9.81 1.87 6.01
N PHE A 51 -9.20 2.31 7.11
CA PHE A 51 -8.76 3.70 7.30
C PHE A 51 -7.74 4.13 6.24
N LEU A 52 -6.72 3.31 5.97
CA LEU A 52 -5.72 3.60 4.93
C LEU A 52 -6.35 3.65 3.53
N LYS A 53 -7.23 2.70 3.19
CA LYS A 53 -7.99 2.73 1.92
C LYS A 53 -8.77 4.04 1.77
N GLU A 54 -9.46 4.47 2.82
CA GLU A 54 -10.29 5.67 2.78
C GLU A 54 -9.47 6.96 2.69
N GLU A 55 -8.44 7.13 3.52
CA GLU A 55 -7.57 8.31 3.46
C GLU A 55 -6.78 8.37 2.13
N VAL A 56 -6.21 7.25 1.68
CA VAL A 56 -5.25 7.25 0.57
C VAL A 56 -5.94 7.09 -0.79
N LEU A 57 -6.79 6.06 -0.97
CA LEU A 57 -7.45 5.79 -2.26
C LEU A 57 -8.68 6.68 -2.47
N THR A 58 -9.58 6.81 -1.47
CA THR A 58 -10.83 7.56 -1.63
C THR A 58 -10.60 9.07 -1.61
N LYS A 59 -10.06 9.59 -0.49
CA LYS A 59 -9.94 11.03 -0.21
C LYS A 59 -8.78 11.69 -0.94
N LYS A 60 -7.61 11.05 -0.98
CA LYS A 60 -6.38 11.64 -1.54
C LYS A 60 -6.07 11.18 -2.97
N ARG A 61 -6.71 10.10 -3.43
CA ARG A 61 -6.70 9.63 -4.82
C ARG A 61 -5.30 9.34 -5.33
N THR A 62 -4.49 8.75 -4.48
CA THR A 62 -3.18 8.19 -4.81
C THR A 62 -3.07 6.79 -4.20
N ASN A 63 -2.03 6.03 -4.53
CA ASN A 63 -1.71 4.79 -3.83
C ASN A 63 -0.69 4.97 -2.70
N CYS A 64 0.00 6.11 -2.62
CA CYS A 64 1.14 6.31 -1.75
C CYS A 64 0.79 7.11 -0.49
N PHE A 65 1.49 6.84 0.61
CA PHE A 65 1.35 7.57 1.87
C PHE A 65 2.65 7.57 2.68
N LEU A 66 2.74 8.52 3.61
CA LEU A 66 3.89 8.74 4.48
C LEU A 66 3.52 8.48 5.95
N LEU A 67 4.36 7.72 6.66
CA LEU A 67 4.26 7.49 8.11
C LEU A 67 5.45 8.13 8.82
N SER A 68 5.19 8.91 9.88
CA SER A 68 6.22 9.57 10.67
C SER A 68 7.01 8.54 11.46
N LYS A 69 8.34 8.50 11.28
CA LYS A 69 9.21 7.61 12.08
C LYS A 69 9.11 7.91 13.56
N GLU A 70 9.07 9.18 13.92
CA GLU A 70 8.97 9.64 15.30
C GLU A 70 7.68 9.13 15.97
N GLU A 71 6.58 9.04 15.22
CA GLU A 71 5.30 8.53 15.74
C GLU A 71 5.29 7.00 15.78
N LEU A 72 5.88 6.32 14.79
CA LEU A 72 6.05 4.87 14.78
C LEU A 72 6.92 4.37 15.95
N GLU A 73 8.00 5.07 16.30
CA GLU A 73 8.82 4.69 17.47
C GLU A 73 8.12 4.94 18.81
N LYS A 74 7.14 5.86 18.87
CA LYS A 74 6.33 6.12 20.08
C LYS A 74 5.14 5.16 20.21
N ASN A 75 4.58 4.70 19.10
CA ASN A 75 3.37 3.87 19.03
C ASN A 75 3.73 2.45 18.53
N ILE A 76 4.30 1.63 19.44
CA ILE A 76 4.86 0.32 19.09
C ILE A 76 3.83 -0.70 18.60
N GLU A 77 2.58 -0.65 19.10
CA GLU A 77 1.50 -1.52 18.63
C GLU A 77 1.11 -1.17 17.19
N GLU A 78 0.95 0.12 16.90
CA GLU A 78 0.61 0.63 15.57
C GLU A 78 1.75 0.34 14.58
N LYS A 79 3.00 0.45 15.02
CA LYS A 79 4.18 0.05 14.24
C LYS A 79 4.18 -1.44 13.90
N ASN A 80 3.76 -2.30 14.83
CA ASN A 80 3.62 -3.74 14.57
C ASN A 80 2.44 -4.01 13.62
N ALA A 81 1.27 -3.40 13.82
CA ALA A 81 0.15 -3.53 12.89
C ALA A 81 0.49 -3.09 11.45
N ILE A 82 1.30 -2.04 11.28
CA ILE A 82 1.84 -1.64 9.97
C ILE A 82 2.82 -2.68 9.38
N ARG A 83 3.60 -3.37 10.21
CA ARG A 83 4.44 -4.50 9.77
C ARG A 83 3.60 -5.70 9.36
N ASP A 84 2.56 -6.03 10.12
CA ASP A 84 1.66 -7.14 9.80
C ASP A 84 0.96 -6.88 8.45
N LEU A 85 0.44 -5.66 8.23
CA LEU A 85 -0.10 -5.26 6.91
C LEU A 85 0.95 -5.30 5.78
N PHE A 86 2.23 -5.08 6.07
CA PHE A 86 3.32 -5.20 5.10
C PHE A 86 3.67 -6.67 4.80
N ASP A 87 3.79 -7.52 5.82
CA ASP A 87 4.12 -8.94 5.69
C ASP A 87 3.00 -9.72 4.98
N MET A 88 1.74 -9.35 5.25
CA MET A 88 0.57 -9.79 4.48
C MET A 88 0.55 -9.23 3.06
N ARG A 89 1.38 -8.23 2.71
CA ARG A 89 1.44 -7.53 1.40
C ARG A 89 0.21 -6.68 1.08
N PHE A 90 -0.46 -6.10 2.08
CA PHE A 90 -1.49 -5.08 1.84
C PHE A 90 -0.88 -3.71 1.56
N ILE A 91 0.32 -3.46 2.09
CA ILE A 91 1.13 -2.28 1.82
C ILE A 91 2.57 -2.71 1.48
N HIS A 92 3.30 -1.87 0.74
CA HIS A 92 4.69 -2.10 0.35
C HIS A 92 5.54 -0.86 0.68
N LEU A 93 6.64 -1.05 1.40
CA LEU A 93 7.59 0.00 1.76
C LEU A 93 8.47 0.37 0.55
N ILE A 94 8.35 1.60 0.03
CA ILE A 94 9.08 2.08 -1.16
C ILE A 94 10.19 3.09 -0.86
N ASP A 95 10.18 3.72 0.31
CA ASP A 95 11.32 4.49 0.82
C ASP A 95 11.42 4.38 2.34
N LYS A 96 12.59 3.96 2.83
CA LYS A 96 12.88 3.80 4.26
C LYS A 96 13.22 5.12 4.95
N ASN A 97 13.54 6.21 4.25
CA ASN A 97 13.91 7.46 4.91
C ASN A 97 13.77 8.67 3.98
N THR A 98 12.58 9.26 3.96
CA THR A 98 12.30 10.45 3.15
C THR A 98 11.91 11.66 4.00
N SER A 99 11.81 12.82 3.36
CA SER A 99 11.19 14.03 3.91
C SER A 99 9.92 14.34 3.12
N SER A 100 8.92 14.92 3.78
CA SER A 100 7.72 15.43 3.12
C SER A 100 8.05 16.56 2.12
N ALA A 101 7.11 16.84 1.22
CA ALA A 101 7.11 17.99 0.33
C ALA A 101 5.75 18.73 0.44
N PRO A 102 5.71 19.99 0.92
CA PRO A 102 6.82 20.76 1.50
C PRO A 102 7.37 20.08 2.77
N SER A 103 8.67 20.28 3.02
CA SER A 103 9.35 19.69 4.17
C SER A 103 8.90 20.36 5.47
N ASP A 104 8.57 19.54 6.46
CA ASP A 104 8.29 19.92 7.86
C ASP A 104 9.47 19.56 8.79
N GLY A 105 10.62 19.18 8.24
CA GLY A 105 11.81 18.78 8.99
C GLY A 105 11.76 17.38 9.60
N LYS A 106 10.66 16.63 9.43
CA LYS A 106 10.54 15.26 9.94
C LYS A 106 10.97 14.21 8.91
N HIS A 107 11.29 13.02 9.41
CA HIS A 107 11.62 11.84 8.61
C HIS A 107 10.46 10.85 8.56
N TYR A 108 10.20 10.35 7.36
CA TYR A 108 9.07 9.48 7.04
C TYR A 108 9.53 8.17 6.42
N GLU A 109 8.73 7.13 6.61
CA GLU A 109 8.70 5.92 5.78
C GLU A 109 7.57 6.08 4.76
N ALA A 110 7.86 5.79 3.49
CA ALA A 110 6.91 5.93 2.39
C ALA A 110 6.43 4.55 1.94
N TYR A 111 5.12 4.36 1.94
CA TYR A 111 4.44 3.11 1.58
C TYR A 111 3.53 3.32 0.38
N ILE A 112 3.22 2.24 -0.34
CA ILE A 112 2.12 2.17 -1.30
C ILE A 112 1.12 1.08 -0.89
N LEU A 113 -0.16 1.31 -1.12
CA LEU A 113 -1.20 0.26 -1.04
C LEU A 113 -1.07 -0.70 -2.21
N ASP A 114 -1.28 -1.99 -1.94
CA ASP A 114 -1.23 -3.05 -2.94
C ASP A 114 -2.31 -2.85 -4.04
N VAL A 115 -1.93 -3.13 -5.27
CA VAL A 115 -2.75 -2.95 -6.49
C VAL A 115 -4.06 -3.72 -6.46
N GLY A 116 -4.14 -4.84 -5.73
CA GLY A 116 -5.37 -5.61 -5.58
C GLY A 116 -6.42 -4.93 -4.69
N LEU A 117 -6.06 -3.92 -3.89
CA LEU A 117 -6.98 -3.14 -3.06
C LEU A 117 -7.73 -2.05 -3.84
N TYR A 118 -7.38 -1.84 -5.12
CA TYR A 118 -7.88 -0.72 -5.92
C TYR A 118 -9.26 -1.08 -6.52
N ASP A 119 -10.30 -0.31 -6.21
CA ASP A 119 -11.53 -0.34 -7.01
C ASP A 119 -11.31 0.45 -8.30
N PHE A 120 -10.73 -0.21 -9.30
CA PHE A 120 -10.44 0.36 -10.62
C PHE A 120 -11.65 1.00 -11.31
N THR A 121 -12.89 0.64 -10.94
CA THR A 121 -14.10 1.26 -11.51
C THR A 121 -14.30 2.70 -11.02
N ARG A 122 -13.67 3.08 -9.89
CA ARG A 122 -13.81 4.39 -9.24
C ARG A 122 -12.56 5.28 -9.33
N LEU A 123 -11.45 4.81 -9.90
CA LEU A 123 -10.17 5.54 -9.96
C LEU A 123 -10.06 6.57 -11.10
N ARG A 124 -11.04 7.47 -11.24
CA ARG A 124 -10.85 8.71 -12.02
C ARG A 124 -9.85 9.62 -11.30
N ASN A 125 -9.02 10.37 -12.05
CA ASN A 125 -8.06 11.35 -11.51
C ASN A 125 -7.22 10.77 -10.35
N PHE A 126 -6.52 9.67 -10.61
CA PHE A 126 -5.73 8.94 -9.61
C PHE A 126 -4.23 9.08 -9.88
N ASP A 127 -3.46 9.54 -8.90
CA ASP A 127 -2.00 9.67 -8.99
C ASP A 127 -1.33 8.36 -8.53
N GLN A 128 -1.08 7.47 -9.48
CA GLN A 128 -0.42 6.19 -9.22
C GLN A 128 1.10 6.37 -9.18
N ILE A 129 1.68 6.19 -7.99
CA ILE A 129 3.13 6.24 -7.77
C ILE A 129 3.70 4.82 -7.87
N GLU A 130 4.65 4.64 -8.77
CA GLU A 130 5.42 3.41 -8.91
C GLU A 130 6.68 3.42 -8.02
N PRO A 131 7.13 2.27 -7.50
CA PRO A 131 8.40 2.18 -6.78
C PRO A 131 9.57 2.73 -7.62
N GLY A 132 10.29 3.71 -7.08
CA GLY A 132 11.41 4.35 -7.78
C GLY A 132 11.02 5.45 -8.77
N ASN A 133 9.73 5.83 -8.86
CA ASN A 133 9.26 6.98 -9.64
C ASN A 133 10.01 8.27 -9.24
N LYS A 134 10.35 9.07 -10.25
CA LYS A 134 11.10 10.34 -10.14
C LYS A 134 10.57 11.32 -11.18
N ASP A 135 10.66 12.61 -10.87
CA ASP A 135 10.43 13.68 -11.83
C ASP A 135 11.62 13.87 -12.80
N ASP A 136 11.48 14.80 -13.75
CA ASP A 136 12.52 15.17 -14.74
C ASP A 136 13.85 15.63 -14.11
N LYS A 137 13.83 16.01 -12.82
CA LYS A 137 15.00 16.42 -12.03
C LYS A 137 15.51 15.30 -11.12
N SER A 138 15.08 14.05 -11.36
CA SER A 138 15.40 12.86 -10.57
C SER A 138 14.93 12.89 -9.10
N ARG A 139 14.00 13.78 -8.74
CA ARG A 139 13.44 13.94 -7.39
C ARG A 139 12.22 13.05 -7.22
N LYS A 140 12.05 12.44 -6.05
CA LYS A 140 10.86 11.64 -5.68
C LYS A 140 9.67 12.52 -5.24
N ASP A 141 9.47 13.68 -5.87
CA ASP A 141 8.62 14.74 -5.28
C ASP A 141 7.13 14.36 -5.20
N HIS A 142 6.60 13.53 -6.10
CA HIS A 142 5.23 12.97 -5.98
C HIS A 142 5.08 12.13 -4.71
N MET A 143 6.02 11.21 -4.45
CA MET A 143 6.05 10.38 -3.24
C MET A 143 6.19 11.24 -1.98
N ARG A 144 6.97 12.32 -2.04
CA ARG A 144 7.16 13.24 -0.90
C ARG A 144 5.94 14.12 -0.64
N ALA A 145 5.15 14.43 -1.68
CA ALA A 145 3.88 15.15 -1.57
C ALA A 145 2.70 14.24 -1.19
N SER A 146 2.92 12.93 -1.06
CA SER A 146 1.89 11.96 -0.67
C SER A 146 1.34 12.23 0.74
N PRO A 147 0.08 11.85 1.03
CA PRO A 147 -0.56 12.13 2.30
C PRO A 147 0.22 11.56 3.49
N LYS A 148 0.42 12.41 4.51
CA LYS A 148 0.94 12.02 5.81
C LYS A 148 -0.18 11.42 6.65
N ILE A 149 -0.06 10.16 7.02
CA ILE A 149 -1.02 9.45 7.87
C ILE A 149 -0.73 9.77 9.34
N ASN A 150 -1.78 10.14 10.08
CA ASN A 150 -1.72 10.40 11.51
C ASN A 150 -2.08 9.11 12.27
N LEU A 151 -1.13 8.58 13.04
CA LEU A 151 -1.33 7.32 13.77
C LEU A 151 -2.40 7.40 14.87
N GLU A 152 -2.53 8.54 15.56
CA GLU A 152 -3.57 8.72 16.59
C GLU A 152 -4.99 8.72 15.97
N GLN A 153 -5.16 9.32 14.79
CA GLN A 153 -6.44 9.27 14.06
C GLN A 153 -6.79 7.85 13.61
N MET A 154 -5.81 7.11 13.09
CA MET A 154 -5.97 5.71 12.71
C MET A 154 -6.35 4.83 13.91
N LYS A 155 -5.67 5.04 15.05
CA LYS A 155 -5.94 4.37 16.32
C LYS A 155 -7.34 4.67 16.86
N ASN A 156 -7.74 5.92 16.89
CA ASN A 156 -9.08 6.34 17.34
C ASN A 156 -10.19 5.81 16.42
N ASN A 157 -9.94 5.68 15.11
CA ASN A 157 -10.89 5.06 14.20
C ASN A 157 -11.20 3.61 14.60
N SER A 158 -10.16 2.81 14.89
CA SER A 158 -10.32 1.42 15.35
C SER A 158 -11.02 1.25 16.70
N VAL A 159 -11.06 2.27 17.55
CA VAL A 159 -11.78 2.22 18.83
C VAL A 159 -13.27 2.51 18.65
N ASN A 160 -13.64 3.36 17.69
CA ASN A 160 -15.02 3.79 17.44
C ASN A 160 -15.82 2.85 16.53
N SER A 161 -15.19 1.81 15.98
CA SER A 161 -15.86 0.75 15.19
C SER A 161 -16.40 -0.42 16.04
N LYS A 162 -16.41 -0.29 17.38
CA LYS A 162 -16.92 -1.27 18.35
C LYS A 162 -18.24 -0.83 18.99
#